data_AF-A0A9X4MHI7-F1
#
_entry.id   AF-A0A9X4MHI7-F1
#
_cell.length_a   1.000
_cell.length_b   1.000
_cell.length_c   1.000
_cell.angle_alpha   90.00
_cell.angle_beta   90.00
_cell.angle_gamma   90.00
#
_symmetry.space_group_name_H-M   'P 1'
#
loop_
_entity.id
_entity.type
_entity.pdbx_description
1 polymer ?
#
loop_
_entity_poly.entity_id
_entity_poly.type
_entity_poly.pdbx_seq_one_letter_code
_entity_poly.pdbx_strand_id
1 'polypeptide(L)'
;MVTGAGETVVKKRKWYEKYLPFVARSPEMQLRWLESAFRKGVLTPNEITPYIKLFMAPDGEGNLARVRGLLHSLNGSGIEKMLGAADIYDVPDLFRCIAEPTVFQAVVAISKVPPPYEKAPQLVVDKVFQAVYDCSEELLAQAAARVAENAERPAHFQEAYERFKEIKEDEKLLSALYPKAIL
;
A
#
# COMPACT_ATOMS: atom_id res chain seq x y z
N MET A 1 61.43 14.60 6.68
CA MET A 1 60.21 15.42 6.49
C MET A 1 59.23 14.58 5.68
N VAL A 2 58.21 14.02 6.32
CA VAL A 2 57.14 13.29 5.64
C VAL A 2 55.85 14.02 5.97
N THR A 3 55.33 14.78 5.01
CA THR A 3 54.01 15.43 5.09
C THR A 3 52.95 14.38 4.80
N GLY A 4 52.38 13.79 5.85
CA GLY A 4 51.19 12.96 5.74
C GLY A 4 49.97 13.85 5.58
N ALA A 5 49.46 13.99 4.35
CA ALA A 5 48.17 14.59 4.09
C ALA A 5 47.09 13.70 4.71
N GLY A 6 46.43 14.20 5.75
CA GLY A 6 45.27 13.56 6.35
C GLY A 6 44.11 13.59 5.37
N GLU A 7 43.95 12.51 4.61
CA GLU A 7 42.71 12.24 3.90
C GLU A 7 41.60 12.03 4.94
N THR A 8 40.72 13.02 5.09
CA THR A 8 39.44 12.83 5.79
C THR A 8 38.61 11.83 4.99
N VAL A 9 38.72 10.56 5.37
CA VAL A 9 37.83 9.50 4.89
C VAL A 9 36.41 9.85 5.33
N VAL A 10 35.65 10.48 4.42
CA VAL A 10 34.21 10.64 4.58
C VAL A 10 33.62 9.23 4.53
N LYS A 11 33.47 8.60 5.70
CA LYS A 11 32.77 7.32 5.83
C LYS A 11 31.36 7.52 5.27
N LYS A 12 31.10 6.98 4.07
CA LYS A 12 29.75 6.83 3.54
C LYS A 12 28.96 6.04 4.58
N ARG A 13 28.03 6.69 5.29
CA ARG A 13 27.08 6.02 6.19
C ARG A 13 26.44 4.87 5.43
N LYS A 14 26.50 3.68 6.00
CA LYS A 14 25.99 2.49 5.33
C LYS A 14 24.47 2.62 5.24
N TRP A 15 23.88 2.22 4.11
CA TRP A 15 22.45 2.46 3.84
C TRP A 15 21.55 1.96 4.98
N TYR A 16 21.88 0.83 5.62
CA TYR A 16 21.14 0.25 6.73
C TYR A 16 21.20 1.09 8.03
N GLU A 17 22.20 1.94 8.23
CA GLU A 17 22.27 2.87 9.37
C GLU A 17 21.22 3.99 9.26
N LYS A 18 20.67 4.23 8.05
CA LYS A 18 19.53 5.12 7.82
C LYS A 18 18.19 4.48 8.25
N TYR A 19 18.07 3.15 8.14
CA TYR A 19 16.83 2.39 8.42
C TYR A 19 16.76 1.80 9.83
N LEU A 20 17.90 1.47 10.45
CA LEU A 20 18.01 0.93 11.82
C LEU A 20 17.23 1.73 12.89
N PRO A 21 17.26 3.08 12.88
CA PRO A 21 16.50 3.87 13.86
C PRO A 21 14.99 3.78 13.67
N PHE A 22 14.47 3.26 12.55
CA PHE A 22 13.04 3.06 12.33
C PHE A 22 12.60 1.66 12.79
N VAL A 23 13.41 0.63 12.50
CA VAL A 23 13.12 -0.75 12.93
C VAL A 23 13.17 -0.90 14.45
N ALA A 24 14.03 -0.14 15.14
CA ALA A 24 14.12 -0.16 16.60
C ALA A 24 13.02 0.65 17.33
N ARG A 25 12.10 1.29 16.60
CA ARG A 25 11.01 2.09 17.17
C ARG A 25 9.78 1.22 17.41
N SER A 26 8.96 1.63 18.39
CA SER A 26 7.60 1.08 18.50
C SER A 26 6.75 1.47 17.27
N PRO A 27 5.72 0.70 16.91
CA PRO A 27 4.79 1.03 15.82
C PRO A 27 4.21 2.46 15.90
N GLU A 28 3.91 2.97 17.10
CA GLU A 28 3.44 4.34 17.30
C GLU A 28 4.51 5.37 16.89
N MET A 29 5.77 5.11 17.24
CA MET A 29 6.90 5.97 16.89
C MET A 29 7.28 5.87 15.40
N GLN A 30 7.06 4.71 14.78
CA GLN A 30 7.17 4.52 13.34
C GLN A 30 6.10 5.35 12.62
N LEU A 31 4.85 5.30 13.07
CA LEU A 31 3.76 6.08 12.48
C LEU A 31 4.02 7.59 12.56
N ARG A 32 4.37 8.10 13.76
CA ARG A 32 4.73 9.52 13.95
C ARG A 32 5.90 9.95 13.09
N TRP A 33 6.85 9.05 12.84
CA TRP A 33 7.97 9.33 11.95
C TRP A 33 7.51 9.44 10.49
N LEU A 34 6.65 8.52 10.02
CA LEU A 34 6.06 8.56 8.69
C LEU A 34 5.27 9.86 8.48
N GLU A 35 4.41 10.24 9.43
CA GLU A 35 3.69 11.52 9.41
C GLU A 35 4.64 12.71 9.29
N SER A 36 5.72 12.72 10.08
CA SER A 36 6.71 13.78 10.00
C SER A 36 7.46 13.79 8.65
N ALA A 37 7.74 12.63 8.06
CA ALA A 37 8.41 12.53 6.77
C ALA A 37 7.50 13.09 5.66
N PHE A 38 6.23 12.70 5.65
CA PHE A 38 5.20 13.19 4.73
C PHE A 38 4.90 14.68 4.85
N ARG A 39 4.94 15.23 6.07
CA ARG A 39 4.73 16.66 6.29
C ARG A 39 5.92 17.49 5.83
N LYS A 40 7.14 17.02 6.09
CA LYS A 40 8.35 17.77 5.75
C LYS A 40 8.77 17.59 4.29
N GLY A 41 8.26 16.58 3.59
CA GLY A 41 8.62 16.31 2.18
C GLY A 41 10.09 15.97 1.98
N VAL A 42 10.77 15.46 3.02
CA VAL A 42 12.23 15.24 3.03
C VAL A 42 12.63 13.98 2.27
N LEU A 43 11.67 13.07 2.05
CA LEU A 43 11.86 11.83 1.33
C LEU A 43 10.89 11.78 0.16
N THR A 44 11.37 11.32 -0.99
CA THR A 44 10.52 11.00 -2.14
C THR A 44 9.63 9.78 -1.83
N PRO A 45 8.50 9.57 -2.53
CA PRO A 45 7.65 8.40 -2.31
C PRO A 45 8.42 7.07 -2.33
N ASN A 46 9.33 6.90 -3.30
CA ASN A 46 10.16 5.70 -3.45
C ASN A 46 11.14 5.48 -2.27
N GLU A 47 11.60 6.57 -1.63
CA GLU A 47 12.41 6.47 -0.43
C GLU A 47 11.58 6.13 0.82
N ILE A 48 10.27 6.43 0.81
CA ILE A 48 9.35 6.12 1.91
C ILE A 48 8.83 4.68 1.83
N THR A 49 8.63 4.13 0.62
CA THR A 49 8.15 2.76 0.38
C THR A 49 8.73 1.69 1.31
N PRO A 50 10.06 1.53 1.49
CA PRO A 50 10.61 0.51 2.38
C PRO A 50 10.18 0.67 3.85
N TYR A 51 9.91 1.89 4.32
CA TYR A 51 9.45 2.13 5.68
C TYR A 51 7.97 1.77 5.87
N ILE A 52 7.14 1.95 4.83
CA ILE A 52 5.75 1.46 4.84
C ILE A 52 5.75 -0.06 4.90
N LYS A 53 6.57 -0.71 4.07
CA LYS A 53 6.73 -2.17 4.10
C LYS A 53 7.17 -2.68 5.47
N LEU A 54 8.11 -1.99 6.12
CA LEU A 54 8.56 -2.35 7.47
C LEU A 54 7.49 -2.10 8.54
N PHE A 55 6.71 -1.02 8.42
CA PHE A 55 5.59 -0.73 9.32
C PHE A 55 4.47 -1.76 9.19
N MET A 56 4.21 -2.22 7.97
CA MET A 56 3.22 -3.27 7.65
C MET A 56 3.77 -4.69 7.83
N ALA A 57 5.09 -4.85 8.08
CA ALA A 57 5.72 -6.16 8.13
C ALA A 57 5.08 -7.02 9.23
N PRO A 58 4.70 -8.27 8.93
CA PRO A 58 3.99 -9.10 9.88
C PRO A 58 4.96 -9.67 10.92
N ASP A 59 4.86 -9.20 12.17
CA ASP A 59 5.29 -9.96 13.34
C ASP A 59 4.15 -10.90 13.85
N GLY A 60 3.13 -11.18 13.01
CA GLY A 60 1.94 -12.01 13.31
C GLY A 60 0.60 -11.26 13.13
N GLU A 61 -0.55 -11.96 13.23
CA GLU A 61 -1.90 -11.36 13.10
C GLU A 61 -2.16 -10.21 14.10
N GLY A 62 -1.53 -10.27 15.27
CA GLY A 62 -1.58 -9.19 16.25
C GLY A 62 -1.03 -7.85 15.74
N ASN A 63 -0.18 -7.86 14.71
CA ASN A 63 0.37 -6.64 14.13
C ASN A 63 -0.68 -5.88 13.29
N LEU A 64 -1.50 -6.57 12.49
CA LEU A 64 -2.52 -5.90 11.65
C LEU A 64 -3.60 -5.23 12.50
N ALA A 65 -4.06 -5.88 13.58
CA ALA A 65 -5.01 -5.28 14.52
C ALA A 65 -4.44 -4.03 15.18
N ARG A 66 -3.15 -4.07 15.57
CA ARG A 66 -2.45 -2.91 16.13
C ARG A 66 -2.31 -1.80 15.11
N VAL A 67 -1.86 -2.11 13.89
CA VAL A 67 -1.73 -1.14 12.79
C VAL A 67 -3.08 -0.49 12.50
N ARG A 68 -4.16 -1.25 12.39
CA ARG A 68 -5.54 -0.72 12.23
C ARG A 68 -5.89 0.27 13.34
N GLY A 69 -5.59 -0.07 14.61
CA GLY A 69 -5.81 0.83 15.74
C GLY A 69 -5.00 2.14 15.63
N LEU A 70 -3.76 2.08 15.15
CA LEU A 70 -2.93 3.25 14.92
C LEU A 70 -3.43 4.11 13.75
N LEU A 71 -3.82 3.47 12.64
CA LEU A 71 -4.34 4.16 11.46
C LEU A 71 -5.70 4.84 11.73
N HIS A 72 -6.48 4.35 12.70
CA HIS A 72 -7.72 5.02 13.11
C HIS A 72 -7.48 6.45 13.65
N SER A 73 -6.29 6.73 14.18
CA SER A 73 -5.91 8.06 14.68
C SER A 73 -5.36 8.99 13.58
N LEU A 74 -5.12 8.47 12.38
CA LEU A 74 -4.63 9.24 11.24
C LEU A 74 -5.78 9.93 10.51
N ASN A 75 -5.52 11.15 10.04
CA ASN A 75 -6.46 11.83 9.15
C ASN A 75 -6.41 11.25 7.72
N GLY A 76 -7.45 11.52 6.93
CA GLY A 76 -7.56 11.01 5.56
C GLY A 76 -6.37 11.34 4.66
N SER A 77 -5.79 12.54 4.79
CA SER A 77 -4.62 12.95 3.99
C SER A 77 -3.36 12.15 4.32
N GLY A 78 -3.16 11.76 5.58
CA GLY A 78 -2.04 10.91 5.97
C GLY A 78 -2.16 9.50 5.39
N ILE A 79 -3.37 8.93 5.41
CA ILE A 79 -3.68 7.63 4.80
C ILE A 79 -3.47 7.68 3.27
N GLU A 80 -3.91 8.74 2.61
CA GLU A 80 -3.70 8.95 1.17
C GLU A 80 -2.21 8.96 0.82
N LYS A 81 -1.39 9.67 1.61
CA LYS A 81 0.07 9.69 1.41
C LYS A 81 0.71 8.32 1.64
N MET A 82 0.24 7.57 2.63
CA MET A 82 0.68 6.19 2.86
C MET A 82 0.34 5.30 1.67
N LEU A 83 -0.91 5.28 1.21
CA LEU A 83 -1.31 4.51 0.02
C LEU A 83 -0.52 4.95 -1.22
N GLY A 84 -0.30 6.25 -1.40
CA GLY A 84 0.48 6.81 -2.50
C GLY A 84 1.94 6.35 -2.51
N ALA A 85 2.56 6.20 -1.35
CA ALA A 85 3.96 5.74 -1.23
C ALA A 85 4.12 4.22 -1.07
N ALA A 86 3.07 3.50 -0.72
CA ALA A 86 3.08 2.04 -0.60
C ALA A 86 3.37 1.37 -1.94
N ASP A 87 4.14 0.27 -1.91
CA ASP A 87 4.25 -0.61 -3.06
C ASP A 87 2.90 -1.32 -3.27
N ILE A 88 2.58 -1.68 -4.52
CA ILE A 88 1.32 -2.35 -4.86
C ILE A 88 1.13 -3.65 -4.06
N TYR A 89 2.21 -4.32 -3.67
CA TYR A 89 2.17 -5.54 -2.87
C TYR A 89 1.73 -5.30 -1.41
N ASP A 90 1.98 -4.12 -0.87
CA ASP A 90 1.64 -3.75 0.51
C ASP A 90 0.24 -3.11 0.60
N VAL A 91 -0.31 -2.66 -0.52
CA VAL A 91 -1.62 -1.98 -0.60
C VAL A 91 -2.77 -2.83 -0.05
N PRO A 92 -2.93 -4.12 -0.37
CA PRO A 92 -4.06 -4.91 0.14
C PRO A 92 -4.15 -4.93 1.67
N ASP A 93 -3.02 -5.16 2.35
CA ASP A 93 -3.00 -5.24 3.81
C ASP A 93 -3.12 -3.85 4.46
N LEU A 94 -2.49 -2.83 3.85
CA LEU A 94 -2.66 -1.45 4.31
C LEU A 94 -4.12 -1.00 4.18
N PHE A 95 -4.77 -1.31 3.06
CA PHE A 95 -6.15 -0.91 2.79
C PHE A 95 -7.12 -1.57 3.79
N ARG A 96 -6.93 -2.85 4.11
CA ARG A 96 -7.70 -3.57 5.14
C ARG A 96 -7.54 -2.98 6.55
N CYS A 97 -6.48 -2.24 6.81
CA CYS A 97 -6.26 -1.56 8.09
C CYS A 97 -6.96 -0.20 8.18
N ILE A 98 -7.54 0.30 7.08
CA ILE A 98 -8.30 1.55 7.07
C ILE A 98 -9.73 1.26 7.54
N ALA A 99 -10.18 1.95 8.59
CA ALA A 99 -11.51 1.72 9.17
C ALA A 99 -12.65 2.18 8.23
N GLU A 100 -12.51 3.37 7.64
CA GLU A 100 -13.52 3.98 6.77
C GLU A 100 -12.83 4.53 5.51
N PRO A 101 -12.50 3.68 4.53
CA PRO A 101 -11.80 4.11 3.34
C PRO A 101 -12.66 5.01 2.46
N THR A 102 -12.09 6.10 1.95
CA THR A 102 -12.77 7.03 1.04
C THR A 102 -12.62 6.61 -0.42
N VAL A 103 -13.49 7.11 -1.29
CA VAL A 103 -13.39 6.89 -2.75
C VAL A 103 -12.03 7.33 -3.29
N PHE A 104 -11.50 8.46 -2.79
CA PHE A 104 -10.20 8.96 -3.24
C PHE A 104 -9.05 8.03 -2.82
N GLN A 105 -9.09 7.49 -1.60
CA GLN A 105 -8.12 6.49 -1.14
C GLN A 105 -8.20 5.20 -1.97
N ALA A 106 -9.41 4.74 -2.27
CA ALA A 106 -9.63 3.60 -3.17
C ALA A 106 -9.07 3.88 -4.58
N VAL A 107 -9.30 5.07 -5.14
CA VAL A 107 -8.71 5.49 -6.42
C VAL A 107 -7.18 5.40 -6.39
N VAL A 108 -6.53 5.92 -5.33
CA VAL A 108 -5.07 5.84 -5.17
C VAL A 108 -4.60 4.39 -5.12
N ALA A 109 -5.33 3.51 -4.42
CA ALA A 109 -4.99 2.09 -4.31
C ALA A 109 -5.11 1.36 -5.66
N ILE A 110 -6.26 1.47 -6.34
CA ILE A 110 -6.56 0.71 -7.55
C ILE A 110 -5.86 1.25 -8.81
N SER A 111 -5.31 2.47 -8.75
CA SER A 111 -4.53 3.07 -9.85
C SER A 111 -3.06 2.64 -9.84
N LYS A 112 -2.63 1.80 -8.88
CA LYS A 112 -1.26 1.31 -8.80
C LYS A 112 -0.94 0.39 -9.96
N VAL A 113 0.26 0.57 -10.52
CA VAL A 113 0.74 -0.22 -11.65
C VAL A 113 1.74 -1.26 -11.15
N PRO A 114 1.54 -2.56 -11.42
CA PRO A 114 2.54 -3.57 -11.15
C PRO A 114 3.87 -3.24 -11.85
N PRO A 115 5.03 -3.49 -11.21
CA PRO A 115 6.31 -3.32 -11.87
C PRO A 115 6.44 -4.18 -13.15
N PRO A 116 7.21 -3.74 -14.16
CA PRO A 116 7.31 -4.44 -15.45
C PRO A 116 7.96 -5.83 -15.37
N TYR A 117 8.64 -6.14 -14.26
CA TYR A 117 9.26 -7.44 -14.01
C TYR A 117 8.34 -8.43 -13.27
N GLU A 118 7.12 -8.02 -12.90
CA GLU A 118 6.15 -8.90 -12.25
C GLU A 118 5.73 -10.02 -13.20
N LYS A 119 5.74 -11.27 -12.71
CA LYS A 119 5.42 -12.46 -13.51
C LYS A 119 3.91 -12.69 -13.60
N ALA A 120 3.16 -12.27 -12.58
CA ALA A 120 1.72 -12.40 -12.52
C ALA A 120 1.04 -11.05 -12.18
N PRO A 121 1.16 -10.02 -13.05
CA PRO A 121 0.71 -8.67 -12.74
C PRO A 121 -0.80 -8.60 -12.48
N GLN A 122 -1.59 -9.40 -13.21
CA GLN A 122 -3.03 -9.48 -13.00
C GLN A 122 -3.38 -9.94 -11.57
N LEU A 123 -2.70 -10.97 -11.05
CA LEU A 123 -2.97 -11.48 -9.71
C LEU A 123 -2.70 -10.42 -8.63
N VAL A 124 -1.71 -9.57 -8.84
CA VAL A 124 -1.39 -8.46 -7.93
C VAL A 124 -2.49 -7.40 -7.97
N VAL A 125 -2.96 -7.03 -9.17
CA VAL A 125 -4.08 -6.11 -9.35
C VAL A 125 -5.37 -6.67 -8.73
N ASP A 126 -5.68 -7.93 -8.98
CA ASP A 126 -6.87 -8.61 -8.44
C ASP A 126 -6.87 -8.60 -6.91
N LYS A 127 -5.70 -8.78 -6.26
CA LYS A 127 -5.59 -8.68 -4.80
C LYS A 127 -5.91 -7.27 -4.28
N VAL A 128 -5.53 -6.24 -5.02
CA VAL A 128 -5.85 -4.85 -4.66
C VAL A 128 -7.35 -4.60 -4.85
N PHE A 129 -7.94 -5.02 -5.97
CA PHE A 129 -9.37 -4.91 -6.20
C PHE A 129 -10.17 -5.67 -5.15
N GLN A 130 -9.75 -6.89 -4.81
CA GLN A 130 -10.35 -7.69 -3.75
C GLN A 130 -10.33 -6.95 -2.42
N ALA A 131 -9.19 -6.35 -2.03
CA ALA A 131 -9.09 -5.64 -0.76
C ALA A 131 -10.05 -4.43 -0.68
N VAL A 132 -10.32 -3.76 -1.78
CA VAL A 132 -11.31 -2.67 -1.84
C VAL A 132 -12.73 -3.22 -1.85
N TYR A 133 -12.99 -4.28 -2.63
CA TYR A 133 -14.27 -4.96 -2.72
C TYR A 133 -14.72 -5.52 -1.36
N ASP A 134 -13.81 -6.15 -0.62
CA ASP A 134 -14.04 -6.70 0.72
C ASP A 134 -14.50 -5.62 1.71
N CYS A 135 -14.09 -4.37 1.51
CA CYS A 135 -14.58 -3.23 2.29
C CYS A 135 -15.98 -2.80 1.83
N SER A 136 -16.18 -2.64 0.52
CA SER A 136 -17.49 -2.37 -0.08
C SER A 136 -17.41 -2.54 -1.61
N GLU A 137 -18.38 -3.25 -2.17
CA GLU A 137 -18.57 -3.37 -3.62
C GLU A 137 -18.84 -2.00 -4.26
N GLU A 138 -19.66 -1.17 -3.62
CA GLU A 138 -19.98 0.19 -4.07
C GLU A 138 -18.74 1.10 -4.06
N LEU A 139 -17.87 0.97 -3.06
CA LEU A 139 -16.63 1.75 -2.98
C LEU A 139 -15.73 1.44 -4.17
N LEU A 140 -15.56 0.15 -4.50
CA LEU A 140 -14.77 -0.25 -5.67
C LEU A 140 -15.40 0.30 -6.97
N ALA A 141 -16.73 0.18 -7.12
CA ALA A 141 -17.42 0.66 -8.32
C ALA A 141 -17.27 2.18 -8.52
N GLN A 142 -17.42 2.97 -7.44
CA GLN A 142 -17.23 4.42 -7.48
C GLN A 142 -15.77 4.79 -7.80
N ALA A 143 -14.81 4.12 -7.17
CA ALA A 143 -13.40 4.36 -7.43
C ALA A 143 -13.04 4.00 -8.88
N ALA A 144 -13.54 2.89 -9.41
CA ALA A 144 -13.29 2.47 -10.78
C ALA A 144 -13.86 3.45 -11.81
N ALA A 145 -15.06 4.00 -11.57
CA ALA A 145 -15.62 5.06 -12.41
C ALA A 145 -14.71 6.29 -12.45
N ARG A 146 -14.18 6.71 -11.30
CA ARG A 146 -13.24 7.84 -11.21
C ARG A 146 -11.92 7.59 -11.95
N VAL A 147 -11.39 6.36 -11.87
CA VAL A 147 -10.20 5.99 -12.64
C VAL A 147 -10.49 5.95 -14.14
N ALA A 148 -11.66 5.44 -14.54
CA ALA A 148 -12.04 5.37 -15.95
C ALA A 148 -12.14 6.76 -16.61
N GLU A 149 -12.59 7.78 -15.86
CA GLU A 149 -12.67 9.18 -16.29
C GLU A 149 -11.30 9.91 -16.29
N ASN A 150 -10.28 9.35 -15.66
CA ASN A 150 -8.96 9.99 -15.56
C ASN A 150 -8.13 9.74 -16.82
N ALA A 151 -7.58 10.81 -17.41
CA ALA A 151 -6.69 10.74 -18.57
C ALA A 151 -5.38 9.99 -18.28
N GLU A 152 -4.93 9.98 -17.02
CA GLU A 152 -3.70 9.31 -16.57
C GLU A 152 -3.95 7.89 -16.05
N ARG A 153 -5.12 7.29 -16.35
CA ARG A 153 -5.43 5.93 -15.89
C ARG A 153 -4.41 4.89 -16.41
N PRO A 154 -4.13 3.84 -15.63
CA PRO A 154 -3.28 2.75 -16.11
C PRO A 154 -3.83 2.11 -17.38
N ALA A 155 -2.97 1.85 -18.36
CA ALA A 155 -3.39 1.30 -19.66
C ALA A 155 -4.14 -0.04 -19.54
N HIS A 156 -3.78 -0.86 -18.55
CA HIS A 156 -4.39 -2.16 -18.29
C HIS A 156 -5.65 -2.10 -17.40
N PHE A 157 -6.02 -0.92 -16.88
CA PHE A 157 -7.03 -0.80 -15.84
C PHE A 157 -8.40 -1.31 -16.28
N GLN A 158 -8.88 -0.88 -17.46
CA GLN A 158 -10.23 -1.22 -17.92
C GLN A 158 -10.41 -2.73 -18.08
N GLU A 159 -9.47 -3.38 -18.77
CA GLU A 159 -9.49 -4.83 -18.99
C GLU A 159 -9.43 -5.59 -17.66
N ALA A 160 -8.52 -5.19 -16.76
CA ALA A 160 -8.40 -5.81 -15.46
C ALA A 160 -9.69 -5.68 -14.62
N TYR A 161 -10.33 -4.50 -14.65
CA TYR A 161 -11.55 -4.26 -13.88
C TYR A 161 -12.76 -5.03 -14.43
N GLU A 162 -12.95 -5.07 -15.75
CA GLU A 162 -14.01 -5.87 -16.37
C GLU A 162 -13.86 -7.35 -16.02
N ARG A 163 -12.65 -7.89 -16.16
CA ARG A 163 -12.36 -9.28 -15.78
C ARG A 163 -12.63 -9.55 -14.29
N PHE A 164 -12.28 -8.62 -13.41
CA PHE A 164 -12.55 -8.78 -11.98
C PHE A 164 -14.06 -8.85 -11.70
N LYS A 165 -14.89 -8.07 -12.40
CA LYS A 165 -16.36 -8.16 -12.28
C LYS A 165 -16.87 -9.53 -12.70
N GLU A 166 -16.39 -10.07 -13.84
CA GLU A 166 -16.76 -11.41 -14.31
C GLU A 166 -16.45 -12.48 -13.24
N ILE A 167 -15.25 -12.43 -12.64
CA ILE A 167 -14.86 -13.33 -11.55
C ILE A 167 -15.83 -13.23 -10.37
N LYS A 168 -16.26 -12.01 -9.99
CA LYS A 168 -17.19 -11.82 -8.87
C LYS A 168 -18.61 -12.29 -9.20
N GLU A 169 -19.05 -12.15 -10.44
CA GLU A 169 -20.34 -12.68 -10.89
C GLU A 169 -20.33 -14.21 -10.87
N ASP A 170 -19.25 -14.84 -11.34
CA ASP A 170 -19.06 -16.29 -11.29
C ASP A 170 -19.03 -16.80 -9.84
N GLU A 171 -18.31 -16.13 -8.93
CA GLU A 171 -18.28 -16.48 -7.50
C GLU A 171 -19.68 -16.38 -6.86
N LYS A 172 -20.44 -15.33 -7.18
CA LYS A 172 -21.84 -15.15 -6.71
C LYS A 172 -22.73 -16.29 -7.24
N LEU A 173 -22.60 -16.65 -8.50
CA LEU A 173 -23.35 -17.76 -9.12
C LEU A 173 -23.00 -19.11 -8.47
N LEU A 174 -21.71 -19.42 -8.31
CA LEU A 174 -21.25 -20.65 -7.69
C LEU A 174 -21.72 -20.77 -6.24
N SER A 175 -21.66 -19.67 -5.47
CA SER A 175 -22.14 -19.62 -4.10
C SER A 175 -23.66 -19.86 -4.00
N ALA A 176 -24.43 -19.36 -4.97
CA ALA A 176 -25.87 -19.60 -5.05
C ALA A 176 -26.21 -21.05 -5.43
N LEU A 177 -25.41 -21.68 -6.30
CA LEU A 177 -25.61 -23.06 -6.75
C LEU A 177 -25.14 -24.10 -5.73
N TYR A 178 -24.10 -23.81 -4.95
CA TYR A 178 -23.48 -24.74 -3.99
C TYR A 178 -23.30 -24.12 -2.59
N PRO A 179 -24.38 -23.77 -1.88
CA PRO A 179 -24.30 -23.07 -0.60
C PRO A 179 -23.60 -23.87 0.52
N LYS A 180 -23.45 -25.19 0.38
CA LYS A 180 -22.79 -26.08 1.36
C LYS A 180 -21.31 -26.34 1.10
N ALA A 181 -20.73 -25.82 0.01
CA ALA A 181 -19.32 -26.01 -0.31
C ALA A 181 -18.38 -25.00 0.38
N ILE A 182 -18.94 -24.00 1.08
CA ILE A 182 -18.23 -22.89 1.73
C ILE A 182 -18.30 -23.02 3.27
N LEU A 183 -18.27 -24.27 3.79
CA LEU A 183 -18.17 -24.58 5.22
C LEU A 183 -16.78 -25.09 5.58
#